data_AF-A0A924GYC5-F1
#
_entry.id   AF-A0A924GYC5-F1
#
_cell.length_a   1.000
_cell.length_b   1.000
_cell.length_c   1.000
_cell.angle_alpha   90.00
_cell.angle_beta   90.00
_cell.angle_gamma   90.00
#
_symmetry.space_group_name_H-M   'P 1'
#
loop_
_entity.id
_entity.type
_entity.pdbx_description
1 polymer ?
#
loop_
_entity_poly.entity_id
_entity_poly.type
_entity_poly.pdbx_seq_one_letter_code
_entity_poly.pdbx_strand_id
1 'polypeptide(L)'
;MEVASHSVAHSKMFSTLPLGTGREVYPAYEPFVKNEKEIRNATVMGELRVSKYLLEATVPGLQVTSFRPGHLENPEFLPQALEATGYRFSSSTTANNALTHLPFRLKHNRRTASETGVFEFPVTIEDEAAPPMGSRLPDALKIAEKIQRYGGLFVVLTHPNILEHKLEFTRGLIEKMKPTAWFGTLASFGQWWAARDQVLLDVTTANGLKTLTLRAPDMVAGLTLEVPAGWQLAPNPAAGTLPSQSGRQVLLPGFKGQLQLQFAQ
;
A
#
# COMPACT_ATOMS: atom_id res chain seq x y z
N MET A 1 -6.67 11.51 -8.14
CA MET A 1 -7.22 10.16 -8.42
C MET A 1 -6.06 9.31 -8.93
N GLU A 2 -5.96 8.06 -8.52
CA GLU A 2 -4.94 7.13 -9.02
C GLU A 2 -5.56 6.20 -10.08
N VAL A 3 -4.81 5.95 -11.15
CA VAL A 3 -5.06 4.85 -12.08
C VAL A 3 -3.83 3.93 -12.03
N ALA A 4 -4.06 2.66 -11.69
CA ALA A 4 -3.02 1.66 -11.50
C ALA A 4 -3.11 0.57 -12.59
N SER A 5 -2.04 -0.21 -12.75
CA SER A 5 -1.99 -1.27 -13.75
C SER A 5 -2.66 -2.55 -13.24
N HIS A 6 -3.43 -3.19 -14.13
CA HIS A 6 -4.13 -4.44 -13.86
C HIS A 6 -3.88 -5.50 -14.93
N SER A 7 -2.63 -5.60 -15.41
CA SER A 7 -2.19 -6.38 -16.58
C SER A 7 -2.80 -5.88 -17.90
N VAL A 8 -2.48 -6.52 -19.02
CA VAL A 8 -3.06 -6.26 -20.35
C VAL A 8 -4.22 -7.23 -20.59
N ALA A 9 -3.97 -8.53 -20.39
CA ALA A 9 -4.87 -9.60 -20.79
C ALA A 9 -5.90 -10.01 -19.71
N HIS A 10 -5.68 -9.63 -18.44
CA HIS A 10 -6.52 -10.02 -17.30
C HIS A 10 -6.79 -11.54 -17.26
N SER A 11 -5.76 -12.34 -17.51
CA SER A 11 -5.90 -13.80 -17.65
C SER A 11 -5.83 -14.53 -16.31
N LYS A 12 -6.71 -15.53 -16.12
CA LYS A 12 -6.63 -16.52 -15.03
C LYS A 12 -5.35 -17.38 -15.08
N MET A 13 -4.61 -17.34 -16.19
CA MET A 13 -3.35 -18.07 -16.34
C MET A 13 -2.12 -17.24 -15.96
N PHE A 14 -2.30 -16.00 -15.48
CA PHE A 14 -1.17 -15.08 -15.24
C PHE A 14 -0.08 -15.66 -14.33
N SER A 15 -0.45 -16.42 -13.29
CA SER A 15 0.51 -17.08 -12.38
C SER A 15 1.38 -18.15 -13.04
N THR A 16 0.96 -18.66 -14.20
CA THR A 16 1.64 -19.72 -14.97
C THR A 16 2.45 -19.19 -16.14
N LEU A 17 2.31 -17.90 -16.47
CA LEU A 17 3.03 -17.29 -17.58
C LEU A 17 4.54 -17.36 -17.34
N PRO A 18 5.36 -17.47 -18.39
CA PRO A 18 6.80 -17.27 -18.26
C PRO A 18 7.11 -15.82 -17.87
N LEU A 19 8.27 -15.59 -17.25
CA LEU A 19 8.72 -14.25 -16.87
C LEU A 19 8.78 -13.31 -18.08
N GLY A 20 9.36 -13.74 -19.19
CA GLY A 20 9.66 -12.89 -20.34
C GLY A 20 11.09 -12.38 -20.34
N THR A 21 11.43 -11.64 -21.39
CA THR A 21 12.78 -11.17 -21.72
C THR A 21 13.09 -9.76 -21.20
N GLY A 22 12.05 -9.00 -20.81
CA GLY A 22 12.15 -7.58 -20.48
C GLY A 22 12.22 -6.67 -21.71
N ARG A 23 12.12 -7.22 -22.93
CA ARG A 23 12.10 -6.48 -24.21
C ARG A 23 10.69 -6.35 -24.79
N GLU A 24 9.68 -6.85 -24.09
CA GLU A 24 8.29 -6.72 -24.48
C GLU A 24 7.89 -5.24 -24.53
N VAL A 25 7.30 -4.84 -25.66
CA VAL A 25 6.93 -3.45 -25.97
C VAL A 25 5.70 -3.41 -26.86
N TYR A 26 4.91 -2.34 -26.74
CA TYR A 26 3.82 -2.06 -27.66
C TYR A 26 4.37 -1.50 -29.00
N PRO A 27 3.81 -1.85 -30.17
CA PRO A 27 2.65 -2.75 -30.36
C PRO A 27 3.02 -4.24 -30.49
N ALA A 28 4.31 -4.61 -30.48
CA ALA A 28 4.73 -5.99 -30.78
C ALA A 28 4.28 -7.04 -29.75
N TYR A 29 4.00 -6.65 -28.50
CA TYR A 29 3.46 -7.53 -27.47
C TYR A 29 1.92 -7.59 -27.55
N GLU A 30 1.42 -8.70 -28.09
CA GLU A 30 0.00 -8.93 -28.36
C GLU A 30 -0.45 -10.25 -27.69
N PRO A 31 -0.74 -10.24 -26.38
CA PRO A 31 -1.22 -11.43 -25.70
C PRO A 31 -2.62 -11.81 -26.21
N PHE A 32 -2.87 -13.10 -26.40
CA PHE A 32 -4.15 -13.59 -26.90
C PHE A 32 -4.78 -14.58 -25.92
N VAL A 33 -5.88 -14.17 -25.29
CA VAL A 33 -6.68 -15.01 -24.39
C VAL A 33 -7.71 -15.77 -25.22
N LYS A 34 -7.52 -17.08 -25.37
CA LYS A 34 -8.48 -17.93 -26.09
C LYS A 34 -9.63 -18.39 -25.20
N ASN A 35 -9.31 -18.71 -23.94
CA ASN A 35 -10.27 -19.07 -22.89
C ASN A 35 -9.59 -18.98 -21.51
N GLU A 36 -10.31 -19.34 -20.46
CA GLU A 36 -9.81 -19.28 -19.08
C GLU A 36 -8.53 -20.08 -18.81
N LYS A 37 -8.22 -21.09 -19.63
CA LYS A 37 -7.11 -22.02 -19.45
C LYS A 37 -6.04 -21.92 -20.53
N GLU A 38 -6.24 -21.07 -21.54
CA GLU A 38 -5.35 -20.98 -22.69
C GLU A 38 -5.10 -19.51 -23.06
N ILE A 39 -3.84 -19.11 -22.95
CA ILE A 39 -3.31 -17.82 -23.37
C ILE A 39 -2.05 -18.04 -24.21
N ARG A 40 -1.86 -17.19 -25.23
CA ARG A 40 -0.70 -17.23 -26.12
C ARG A 40 0.00 -15.87 -26.13
N ASN A 41 1.28 -15.89 -26.47
CA ASN A 41 2.12 -14.69 -26.63
C ASN A 41 2.15 -13.77 -25.39
N ALA A 42 1.93 -14.34 -24.20
CA ALA A 42 1.89 -13.59 -22.96
C ALA A 42 3.10 -13.94 -22.08
N THR A 43 3.64 -12.92 -21.42
CA THR A 43 4.71 -13.04 -20.43
C THR A 43 4.45 -12.04 -19.31
N VAL A 44 4.91 -12.31 -18.10
CA VAL A 44 4.70 -11.38 -16.99
C VAL A 44 5.35 -10.01 -17.26
N MET A 45 6.57 -9.98 -17.81
CA MET A 45 7.24 -8.73 -18.17
C MET A 45 6.45 -7.94 -19.22
N GLY A 46 5.83 -8.62 -20.20
CA GLY A 46 4.97 -7.97 -21.17
C GLY A 46 3.70 -7.40 -20.56
N GLU A 47 2.99 -8.19 -19.75
CA GLU A 47 1.78 -7.74 -19.03
C GLU A 47 2.06 -6.51 -18.15
N LEU A 48 3.22 -6.46 -17.50
CA LEU A 48 3.64 -5.33 -16.66
C LEU A 48 4.02 -4.10 -17.50
N ARG A 49 5.01 -4.24 -18.39
CA ARG A 49 5.58 -3.12 -19.13
C ARG A 49 4.56 -2.46 -20.05
N VAL A 50 3.77 -3.27 -20.76
CA VAL A 50 2.85 -2.78 -21.79
C VAL A 50 1.61 -2.18 -21.16
N SER A 51 1.05 -2.79 -20.10
CA SER A 51 -0.07 -2.21 -19.36
C SER A 51 0.30 -0.84 -18.79
N LYS A 52 1.48 -0.74 -18.16
CA LYS A 52 2.02 0.54 -17.66
C LYS A 52 2.15 1.58 -18.77
N TYR A 53 2.84 1.22 -19.86
CA TYR A 53 3.05 2.12 -21.00
C TYR A 53 1.73 2.63 -21.58
N LEU A 54 0.76 1.74 -21.83
CA LEU A 54 -0.53 2.12 -22.41
C LEU A 54 -1.28 3.11 -21.52
N LEU A 55 -1.28 2.89 -20.20
CA LEU A 55 -1.92 3.81 -19.25
C LEU A 55 -1.23 5.19 -19.23
N GLU A 56 0.09 5.22 -19.10
CA GLU A 56 0.88 6.46 -19.02
C GLU A 56 0.86 7.24 -20.35
N ALA A 57 0.84 6.54 -21.49
CA ALA A 57 0.73 7.17 -22.81
C ALA A 57 -0.67 7.73 -23.10
N THR A 58 -1.72 7.16 -22.49
CA THR A 58 -3.11 7.56 -22.73
C THR A 58 -3.56 8.68 -21.79
N VAL A 59 -3.08 8.71 -20.54
CA VAL A 59 -3.51 9.67 -19.52
C VAL A 59 -2.38 10.66 -19.22
N PRO A 60 -2.48 11.92 -19.68
CA PRO A 60 -1.43 12.92 -19.46
C PRO A 60 -1.07 13.11 -17.99
N GLY A 61 0.23 13.02 -17.69
CA GLY A 61 0.76 13.20 -16.33
C GLY A 61 0.52 12.02 -15.38
N LEU A 62 -0.11 10.93 -15.85
CA LEU A 62 -0.23 9.71 -15.05
C LEU A 62 1.14 9.06 -14.86
N GLN A 63 1.43 8.65 -13.62
CA GLN A 63 2.56 7.79 -13.29
C GLN A 63 2.03 6.53 -12.62
N VAL A 64 2.23 5.40 -13.28
CA VAL A 64 1.76 4.10 -12.79
C VAL A 64 2.84 3.50 -11.90
N THR A 65 2.58 3.54 -10.60
CA THR A 65 3.48 3.02 -9.56
C THR A 65 2.92 1.79 -8.85
N SER A 66 1.64 1.50 -9.05
CA SER A 66 0.94 0.41 -8.39
C SER A 66 0.49 -0.65 -9.39
N PHE A 67 0.52 -1.91 -8.96
CA PHE A 67 0.06 -3.05 -9.73
C PHE A 67 -0.83 -3.99 -8.90
N ARG A 68 -1.83 -4.57 -9.54
CA ARG A 68 -2.50 -5.78 -9.06
C ARG A 68 -2.67 -6.74 -10.23
N PRO A 69 -2.41 -8.05 -10.09
CA PRO A 69 -2.74 -9.01 -11.13
C PRO A 69 -4.25 -9.27 -11.19
N GLY A 70 -4.77 -9.51 -12.39
CA GLY A 70 -6.12 -10.03 -12.57
C GLY A 70 -6.31 -11.33 -11.78
N HIS A 71 -7.51 -11.52 -11.21
CA HIS A 71 -7.85 -12.71 -10.40
C HIS A 71 -6.92 -12.98 -9.21
N LEU A 72 -6.12 -12.00 -8.76
CA LEU A 72 -5.07 -12.17 -7.74
C LEU A 72 -4.05 -13.27 -8.09
N GLU A 73 -3.88 -13.56 -9.38
CA GLU A 73 -2.92 -14.54 -9.86
C GLU A 73 -1.50 -14.06 -9.57
N ASN A 74 -0.75 -14.78 -8.75
CA ASN A 74 0.48 -14.26 -8.15
C ASN A 74 1.69 -15.14 -8.49
N PRO A 75 2.35 -14.94 -9.66
CA PRO A 75 3.53 -15.68 -10.07
C PRO A 75 4.66 -15.61 -9.04
N GLU A 76 5.49 -16.66 -8.93
CA GLU A 76 6.61 -16.73 -7.98
C GLU A 76 7.54 -15.51 -8.10
N PHE A 77 7.88 -15.15 -9.33
CA PHE A 77 8.85 -14.10 -9.65
C PHE A 77 8.23 -12.70 -9.82
N LEU A 78 6.93 -12.54 -9.55
CA LEU A 78 6.25 -11.23 -9.65
C LEU A 78 6.96 -10.13 -8.83
N PRO A 79 7.45 -10.36 -7.59
CA PRO A 79 8.12 -9.33 -6.79
C PRO A 79 9.25 -8.59 -7.50
N GLN A 80 10.19 -9.32 -8.08
CA GLN A 80 11.32 -8.70 -8.79
C GLN A 80 10.94 -8.20 -10.19
N ALA A 81 9.93 -8.78 -10.83
CA ALA A 81 9.42 -8.28 -12.10
C ALA A 81 8.78 -6.89 -11.93
N LEU A 82 8.03 -6.68 -10.83
CA LEU A 82 7.49 -5.38 -10.45
C LEU A 82 8.58 -4.34 -10.24
N GLU A 83 9.61 -4.69 -9.46
CA GLU A 83 10.75 -3.80 -9.20
C GLU A 83 11.49 -3.44 -10.50
N ALA A 84 11.80 -4.43 -11.34
CA ALA A 84 12.50 -4.24 -12.61
C ALA A 84 11.70 -3.40 -13.64
N THR A 85 10.38 -3.29 -13.45
CA THR A 85 9.48 -2.51 -14.32
C THR A 85 9.03 -1.19 -13.66
N GLY A 86 9.64 -0.84 -12.52
CA GLY A 86 9.45 0.45 -11.85
C GLY A 86 8.11 0.58 -11.12
N TYR A 87 7.46 -0.53 -10.79
CA TYR A 87 6.38 -0.51 -9.80
C TYR A 87 6.99 -0.44 -8.41
N ARG A 88 6.26 0.20 -7.50
CA ARG A 88 6.66 0.39 -6.10
C ARG A 88 5.67 -0.26 -5.13
N PHE A 89 4.43 -0.43 -5.57
CA PHE A 89 3.34 -0.90 -4.72
C PHE A 89 2.58 -2.04 -5.40
N SER A 90 2.17 -3.02 -4.61
CA SER A 90 1.44 -4.19 -5.06
C SER A 90 0.26 -4.47 -4.13
N SER A 91 -0.83 -5.02 -4.67
CA SER A 91 -1.98 -5.48 -3.89
C SER A 91 -2.47 -6.82 -4.46
N SER A 92 -1.58 -7.80 -4.45
CA SER A 92 -1.68 -9.09 -5.13
C SER A 92 -2.05 -10.24 -4.18
N THR A 93 -2.06 -10.01 -2.87
CA THR A 93 -2.45 -11.01 -1.86
C THR A 93 -3.61 -10.51 -0.99
N THR A 94 -4.31 -11.45 -0.36
CA THR A 94 -5.31 -11.14 0.66
C THR A 94 -4.66 -11.04 2.05
N ALA A 95 -5.26 -10.26 2.93
CA ALA A 95 -4.85 -10.15 4.33
C ALA A 95 -4.91 -11.50 5.06
N ASN A 96 -5.85 -12.38 4.68
CA ASN A 96 -5.94 -13.73 5.23
C ASN A 96 -4.77 -14.62 4.81
N ASN A 97 -4.26 -14.48 3.58
CA ASN A 97 -3.10 -15.24 3.12
C ASN A 97 -1.80 -14.68 3.72
N ALA A 98 -1.72 -13.36 3.90
CA ALA A 98 -0.54 -12.71 4.48
C ALA A 98 -0.54 -12.71 6.02
N LEU A 99 -1.66 -13.05 6.65
CA LEU A 99 -1.88 -12.98 8.10
C LEU A 99 -1.61 -11.59 8.70
N THR A 100 -1.82 -10.53 7.92
CA THR A 100 -1.57 -9.14 8.34
C THR A 100 -2.42 -8.15 7.57
N HIS A 101 -2.72 -7.03 8.21
CA HIS A 101 -3.28 -5.82 7.59
C HIS A 101 -2.25 -4.67 7.54
N LEU A 102 -0.99 -4.95 7.89
CA LEU A 102 0.12 -4.01 7.73
C LEU A 102 0.82 -4.28 6.40
N PRO A 103 1.26 -3.23 5.68
CA PRO A 103 2.14 -3.40 4.53
C PRO A 103 3.43 -4.10 4.90
N PHE A 104 4.00 -4.80 3.93
CA PHE A 104 5.30 -5.44 4.06
C PHE A 104 6.02 -5.41 2.72
N ARG A 105 7.35 -5.53 2.74
CA ARG A 105 8.12 -5.66 1.51
C ARG A 105 7.96 -7.05 0.93
N LEU A 106 7.70 -7.12 -0.37
CA LEU A 106 7.75 -8.38 -1.09
C LEU A 106 9.17 -8.94 -1.07
N LYS A 107 9.27 -10.26 -1.19
CA LYS A 107 10.55 -10.95 -1.21
C LYS A 107 10.82 -11.54 -2.58
N HIS A 108 12.09 -11.58 -2.97
CA HIS A 108 12.49 -12.14 -4.26
C HIS A 108 12.02 -13.59 -4.36
N ASN A 109 11.37 -13.94 -5.47
CA ASN A 109 10.73 -15.25 -5.68
C ASN A 109 9.74 -15.66 -4.57
N ARG A 110 9.24 -14.72 -3.76
CA ARG A 110 8.42 -15.01 -2.56
C ARG A 110 9.13 -15.94 -1.55
N ARG A 111 10.46 -15.96 -1.56
CA ARG A 111 11.30 -16.76 -0.64
C ARG A 111 11.87 -15.87 0.47
N THR A 112 12.68 -16.43 1.36
CA THR A 112 13.17 -15.70 2.55
C THR A 112 14.51 -15.00 2.37
N ALA A 113 15.17 -15.19 1.23
CA ALA A 113 16.57 -14.79 1.03
C ALA A 113 16.78 -13.27 0.95
N SER A 114 15.89 -12.53 0.28
CA SER A 114 16.01 -11.08 0.11
C SER A 114 14.66 -10.41 -0.08
N GLU A 115 14.57 -9.15 0.35
CA GLU A 115 13.45 -8.25 0.12
C GLU A 115 13.67 -7.45 -1.17
N THR A 116 12.58 -7.08 -1.84
CA THR A 116 12.56 -6.07 -2.90
C THR A 116 12.16 -4.72 -2.32
N GLY A 117 12.30 -3.65 -3.10
CA GLY A 117 11.78 -2.32 -2.76
C GLY A 117 10.27 -2.18 -2.93
N VAL A 118 9.55 -3.25 -3.29
CA VAL A 118 8.10 -3.22 -3.57
C VAL A 118 7.32 -3.54 -2.31
N PHE A 119 6.41 -2.63 -1.91
CA PHE A 119 5.49 -2.87 -0.80
C PHE A 119 4.23 -3.57 -1.25
N GLU A 120 3.84 -4.61 -0.53
CA GLU A 120 2.55 -5.29 -0.64
C GLU A 120 1.53 -4.68 0.30
N PHE A 121 0.31 -4.50 -0.21
CA PHE A 121 -0.85 -3.97 0.49
C PHE A 121 -1.97 -5.00 0.42
N PRO A 122 -2.12 -5.86 1.45
CA PRO A 122 -3.04 -6.98 1.39
C PRO A 122 -4.50 -6.54 1.29
N VAL A 123 -5.26 -7.17 0.39
CA VAL A 123 -6.70 -6.96 0.24
C VAL A 123 -7.43 -7.46 1.48
N THR A 124 -8.23 -6.59 2.10
CA THR A 124 -9.01 -6.92 3.30
C THR A 124 -10.37 -7.51 2.94
N ILE A 125 -11.07 -6.91 1.98
CA ILE A 125 -12.38 -7.38 1.49
C ILE A 125 -12.43 -7.27 -0.02
N GLU A 126 -13.05 -8.26 -0.66
CA GLU A 126 -13.31 -8.34 -2.10
C GLU A 126 -14.82 -8.55 -2.38
N ASP A 127 -15.24 -8.46 -3.64
CA ASP A 127 -16.65 -8.42 -4.04
C ASP A 127 -17.12 -9.61 -4.89
N GLU A 128 -16.26 -10.61 -5.13
CA GLU A 128 -16.55 -11.82 -5.91
C GLU A 128 -17.11 -12.96 -5.05
N ALA A 129 -16.75 -13.06 -3.77
CA ALA A 129 -17.25 -14.12 -2.89
C ALA A 129 -18.69 -13.86 -2.40
N ALA A 130 -19.42 -14.95 -2.15
CA ALA A 130 -20.69 -14.93 -1.43
C ALA A 130 -20.47 -14.71 0.09
N PRO A 131 -21.43 -14.10 0.81
CA PRO A 131 -22.66 -13.49 0.30
C PRO A 131 -22.40 -12.15 -0.43
N PRO A 132 -23.39 -11.55 -1.13
CA PRO A 132 -23.20 -10.28 -1.83
C PRO A 132 -22.54 -9.20 -0.96
N MET A 133 -21.65 -8.40 -1.55
CA MET A 133 -20.81 -7.45 -0.80
C MET A 133 -21.59 -6.55 0.17
N GLY A 134 -22.78 -6.08 -0.22
CA GLY A 134 -23.61 -5.20 0.62
C GLY A 134 -24.00 -5.83 1.96
N SER A 135 -24.31 -7.14 1.98
CA SER A 135 -24.68 -7.83 3.22
C SER A 135 -23.49 -8.06 4.15
N ARG A 136 -22.26 -7.85 3.67
CA ARG A 136 -21.02 -8.01 4.45
C ARG A 136 -20.61 -6.73 5.19
N LEU A 137 -21.30 -5.61 5.00
CA LEU A 137 -20.95 -4.33 5.63
C LEU A 137 -20.85 -4.40 7.17
N PRO A 138 -21.80 -5.02 7.91
CA PRO A 138 -21.69 -5.09 9.37
C PRO A 138 -20.42 -5.80 9.85
N ASP A 139 -20.01 -6.87 9.18
CA ASP A 139 -18.79 -7.60 9.54
C ASP A 139 -17.53 -6.89 9.08
N ALA A 140 -17.58 -6.20 7.94
CA ALA A 140 -16.51 -5.32 7.48
C ALA A 140 -16.19 -4.22 8.50
N LEU A 141 -17.21 -3.61 9.09
CA LEU A 141 -17.03 -2.58 10.12
C LEU A 141 -16.39 -3.14 11.39
N LYS A 142 -16.80 -4.34 11.85
CA LYS A 142 -16.15 -5.02 12.98
C LYS A 142 -14.67 -5.28 12.71
N ILE A 143 -14.31 -5.65 11.47
CA ILE A 143 -12.91 -5.85 11.07
C ILE A 143 -12.17 -4.51 11.07
N ALA A 144 -12.78 -3.45 10.51
CA ALA A 144 -12.21 -2.11 10.48
C ALA A 144 -11.92 -1.56 11.90
N GLU A 145 -12.84 -1.72 12.84
CA GLU A 145 -12.64 -1.36 14.25
C GLU A 145 -11.48 -2.12 14.89
N LYS A 146 -11.29 -3.40 14.55
CA LYS A 146 -10.14 -4.19 15.03
C LYS A 146 -8.83 -3.67 14.46
N ILE A 147 -8.81 -3.36 13.16
CA ILE A 147 -7.64 -2.82 12.45
C ILE A 147 -7.25 -1.43 13.00
N GLN A 148 -8.25 -0.61 13.31
CA GLN A 148 -8.04 0.75 13.84
C GLN A 148 -7.22 0.75 15.13
N ARG A 149 -7.35 -0.27 15.99
CA ARG A 149 -6.63 -0.35 17.27
C ARG A 149 -5.11 -0.39 17.15
N TYR A 150 -4.57 -0.80 16.01
CA TYR A 150 -3.13 -0.87 15.76
C TYR A 150 -2.70 -0.09 14.50
N GLY A 151 -3.59 0.72 13.93
CA GLY A 151 -3.27 1.58 12.78
C GLY A 151 -2.99 0.81 11.49
N GLY A 152 -3.61 -0.35 11.28
CA GLY A 152 -3.46 -1.11 10.04
C GLY A 152 -4.26 -0.55 8.85
N LEU A 153 -4.18 -1.22 7.71
CA LEU A 153 -4.86 -0.84 6.48
C LEU A 153 -6.11 -1.66 6.22
N PHE A 154 -7.09 -1.01 5.59
CA PHE A 154 -8.31 -1.64 5.11
C PHE A 154 -8.41 -1.44 3.59
N VAL A 155 -7.94 -2.43 2.82
CA VAL A 155 -7.96 -2.36 1.35
C VAL A 155 -9.22 -3.04 0.83
N VAL A 156 -10.03 -2.30 0.09
CA VAL A 156 -11.25 -2.80 -0.57
C VAL A 156 -10.96 -3.09 -2.03
N LEU A 157 -11.23 -4.31 -2.46
CA LEU A 157 -11.33 -4.70 -3.86
C LEU A 157 -12.81 -4.71 -4.25
N THR A 158 -13.17 -3.93 -5.27
CA THR A 158 -14.53 -3.91 -5.81
C THR A 158 -14.50 -3.67 -7.31
N HIS A 159 -15.41 -4.31 -8.03
CA HIS A 159 -15.63 -4.11 -9.45
C HIS A 159 -16.76 -3.08 -9.66
N PRO A 160 -16.58 -2.09 -10.54
CA PRO A 160 -17.57 -1.04 -10.79
C PRO A 160 -18.67 -1.50 -11.75
N ASN A 161 -19.22 -2.71 -11.53
CA ASN A 161 -20.18 -3.34 -12.43
C ASN A 161 -21.61 -3.47 -11.84
N ILE A 162 -21.80 -3.15 -10.56
CA ILE A 162 -23.11 -3.21 -9.89
C ILE A 162 -23.30 -1.95 -9.04
N LEU A 163 -24.36 -1.17 -9.33
CA LEU A 163 -24.68 0.09 -8.64
C LEU A 163 -25.52 -0.08 -7.36
N GLU A 164 -25.94 -1.30 -7.07
CA GLU A 164 -26.75 -1.63 -5.89
C GLU A 164 -25.82 -1.98 -4.71
N HIS A 165 -25.76 -3.26 -4.32
CA HIS A 165 -25.12 -3.71 -3.10
C HIS A 165 -23.62 -3.37 -2.99
N LYS A 166 -22.87 -3.25 -4.09
CA LYS A 166 -21.44 -2.87 -4.07
C LYS A 166 -21.24 -1.39 -3.80
N LEU A 167 -22.11 -0.55 -4.37
CA LEU A 167 -22.09 0.89 -4.14
C LEU A 167 -22.59 1.21 -2.72
N GLU A 168 -23.64 0.53 -2.26
CA GLU A 168 -24.15 0.64 -0.89
C GLU A 168 -23.09 0.27 0.14
N PHE A 169 -22.38 -0.85 -0.06
CA PHE A 169 -21.24 -1.23 0.77
C PHE A 169 -20.19 -0.10 0.85
N THR A 170 -19.77 0.39 -0.31
CA THR A 170 -18.70 1.41 -0.39
C THR A 170 -19.12 2.71 0.30
N ARG A 171 -20.36 3.17 0.08
CA ARG A 171 -20.91 4.37 0.73
C ARG A 171 -21.01 4.18 2.24
N GLY A 172 -21.58 3.06 2.70
CA GLY A 172 -21.75 2.78 4.12
C GLY A 172 -20.41 2.66 4.86
N LEU A 173 -19.41 2.02 4.24
CA LEU A 173 -18.06 1.93 4.80
C LEU A 173 -17.41 3.32 4.94
N ILE A 174 -17.49 4.14 3.89
CA ILE A 174 -16.96 5.52 3.92
C ILE A 174 -17.67 6.34 4.99
N GLU A 175 -19.01 6.32 5.02
CA GLU A 175 -19.79 7.10 5.97
C GLU A 175 -19.39 6.80 7.42
N LYS A 176 -19.25 5.51 7.77
CA LYS A 176 -18.94 5.08 9.13
C LYS A 176 -17.48 5.30 9.52
N MET A 177 -16.55 5.08 8.59
CA MET A 177 -15.12 5.12 8.92
C MET A 177 -14.45 6.47 8.69
N LYS A 178 -15.00 7.35 7.84
CA LYS A 178 -14.40 8.66 7.54
C LYS A 178 -14.12 9.56 8.76
N PRO A 179 -14.91 9.54 9.85
CA PRO A 179 -14.59 10.33 11.03
C PRO A 179 -13.32 9.89 11.77
N THR A 180 -12.89 8.63 11.61
CA THR A 180 -11.81 8.03 12.41
C THR A 180 -10.68 7.42 11.59
N ALA A 181 -10.85 7.31 10.27
CA ALA A 181 -9.87 6.73 9.37
C ALA A 181 -9.45 7.75 8.30
N TRP A 182 -8.19 7.63 7.88
CA TRP A 182 -7.69 8.32 6.70
C TRP A 182 -8.01 7.50 5.45
N PHE A 183 -8.49 8.17 4.40
CA PHE A 183 -8.80 7.57 3.11
C PHE A 183 -7.87 8.12 2.04
N GLY A 184 -7.29 7.22 1.25
CA GLY A 184 -6.48 7.59 0.11
C GLY A 184 -6.29 6.44 -0.85
N THR A 185 -5.42 6.65 -1.83
CA THR A 185 -5.14 5.67 -2.87
C THR A 185 -3.99 4.75 -2.44
N LEU A 186 -3.78 3.67 -3.19
CA LEU A 186 -2.71 2.71 -2.92
C LEU A 186 -1.34 3.40 -2.99
N ALA A 187 -1.11 4.24 -3.99
CA ALA A 187 0.10 5.04 -4.11
C ALA A 187 0.28 6.01 -2.94
N SER A 188 -0.77 6.64 -2.43
CA SER A 188 -0.66 7.55 -1.28
C SER A 188 -0.30 6.80 0.01
N PHE A 189 -0.93 5.64 0.27
CA PHE A 189 -0.49 4.75 1.36
C PHE A 189 0.96 4.31 1.18
N GLY A 190 1.29 3.88 -0.04
CA GLY A 190 2.61 3.41 -0.42
C GLY A 190 3.72 4.42 -0.20
N GLN A 191 3.50 5.65 -0.63
CA GLN A 191 4.47 6.73 -0.45
C GLN A 191 4.71 7.03 1.03
N TRP A 192 3.64 7.11 1.83
CA TRP A 192 3.76 7.34 3.26
C TRP A 192 4.49 6.20 3.98
N TRP A 193 4.13 4.95 3.68
CA TRP A 193 4.78 3.77 4.28
C TRP A 193 6.25 3.65 3.89
N ALA A 194 6.58 3.88 2.62
CA ALA A 194 7.96 3.87 2.16
C ALA A 194 8.79 4.98 2.82
N ALA A 195 8.22 6.17 3.02
CA ALA A 195 8.92 7.25 3.70
C ALA A 195 9.06 6.98 5.21
N ARG A 196 8.02 6.45 5.87
CA ARG A 196 8.05 6.03 7.28
C ARG A 196 9.12 4.97 7.55
N ASP A 197 9.24 3.99 6.67
CA ASP A 197 10.16 2.86 6.80
C ASP A 197 11.64 3.28 6.76
N GLN A 198 11.94 4.47 6.23
CA GLN A 198 13.29 5.05 6.19
C GLN A 198 13.59 5.96 7.39
N VAL A 199 12.66 6.13 8.33
CA VAL A 199 12.87 6.98 9.50
C VAL A 199 13.82 6.29 10.47
N LEU A 200 14.95 6.92 10.73
CA LEU A 200 15.88 6.52 11.78
C LEU A 200 15.55 7.27 13.06
N LEU A 201 15.70 6.58 14.19
CA LEU A 201 15.38 7.08 15.52
C LEU A 201 16.52 6.76 16.47
N ASP A 202 16.95 7.77 17.24
CA ASP A 202 17.89 7.64 18.33
C ASP A 202 17.41 8.40 19.57
N VAL A 203 17.75 7.90 20.76
CA VAL A 203 17.35 8.47 22.05
C VAL A 203 18.57 8.62 22.93
N THR A 204 18.82 9.84 23.39
CA THR A 204 19.85 10.13 24.40
C THR A 204 19.20 10.68 25.67
N THR A 205 19.86 10.47 26.81
CA THR A 205 19.46 11.02 28.11
C THR A 205 20.61 11.83 28.67
N ALA A 206 20.36 13.09 29.02
CA ALA A 206 21.32 13.92 29.74
C ALA A 206 20.58 14.78 30.75
N ASN A 207 21.08 14.84 32.00
CA ASN A 207 20.54 15.69 33.07
C ASN A 207 19.01 15.52 33.28
N GLY A 208 18.50 14.29 33.17
CA GLY A 208 17.07 13.99 33.31
C GLY A 208 16.20 14.31 32.08
N LEU A 209 16.74 15.00 31.08
CA LEU A 209 16.05 15.29 29.82
C LEU A 209 16.32 14.19 28.79
N LYS A 210 15.26 13.72 28.11
CA LYS A 210 15.38 12.81 26.97
C LYS A 210 15.40 13.62 25.68
N THR A 211 16.38 13.36 24.82
CA THR A 211 16.42 13.93 23.47
C THR A 211 16.20 12.81 22.46
N LEU A 212 15.08 12.88 21.75
CA LEU A 212 14.78 12.02 20.61
C LEU A 212 15.27 12.70 19.33
N THR A 213 16.16 12.04 18.59
CA THR A 213 16.61 12.50 17.27
C THR A 213 16.01 11.59 16.20
N LEU A 214 15.25 12.18 15.29
CA LEU A 214 14.68 11.53 14.13
C LEU A 214 15.42 11.97 12.88
N ARG A 215 15.63 11.06 11.92
CA ARG A 215 16.17 11.38 10.60
C ARG A 215 15.34 10.72 9.52
N ALA A 216 14.91 11.49 8.53
CA ALA A 216 14.17 10.98 7.38
C ALA A 216 14.79 11.52 6.07
N PRO A 217 15.14 10.66 5.09
CA PRO A 217 15.64 11.12 3.80
C PRO A 217 14.54 11.80 2.97
N ASP A 218 13.30 11.34 3.11
CA ASP A 218 12.11 11.87 2.46
C ASP A 218 11.21 12.62 3.44
N MET A 219 10.28 13.42 2.90
CA MET A 219 9.27 14.08 3.71
C MET A 219 8.31 13.03 4.30
N VAL A 220 8.14 13.02 5.62
CA VAL A 220 7.17 12.20 6.32
C VAL A 220 6.22 13.11 7.08
N ALA A 221 4.94 13.10 6.70
CA ALA A 221 3.88 13.87 7.34
C ALA A 221 2.93 12.98 8.14
N GLY A 222 2.43 13.48 9.26
CA GLY A 222 1.48 12.76 10.11
C GLY A 222 2.03 11.48 10.76
N LEU A 223 3.34 11.41 11.00
CA LEU A 223 3.94 10.29 11.72
C LEU A 223 3.56 10.39 13.20
N THR A 224 2.95 9.33 13.74
CA THR A 224 2.67 9.23 15.17
C THR A 224 3.70 8.34 15.84
N LEU A 225 4.32 8.85 16.91
CA LEU A 225 5.21 8.09 17.77
C LEU A 225 4.46 7.67 19.02
N GLU A 226 4.69 6.44 19.49
CA GLU A 226 4.29 6.04 20.83
C GLU A 226 5.49 6.18 21.77
N VAL A 227 5.35 7.02 22.80
CA VAL A 227 6.39 7.24 23.80
C VAL A 227 6.12 6.46 25.08
N PRO A 228 7.14 6.17 25.90
CA PRO A 228 6.94 5.58 27.23
C PRO A 228 6.03 6.42 28.12
N ALA A 229 5.38 5.78 29.09
CA ALA A 229 4.56 6.49 30.07
C ALA A 229 5.41 7.51 30.86
N GLY A 230 4.81 8.67 31.14
CA GLY A 230 5.45 9.77 31.86
C GLY A 230 6.28 10.72 31.00
N TRP A 231 6.62 10.36 29.75
CA TRP A 231 7.33 11.27 28.87
C TRP A 231 6.41 12.41 28.43
N GLN A 232 6.79 13.64 28.74
CA GLN A 232 6.06 14.86 28.37
C GLN A 232 6.89 15.68 27.40
N LEU A 233 6.35 15.93 26.22
CA LEU A 233 6.97 16.71 25.16
C LEU A 233 7.23 18.12 25.68
N ALA A 234 8.49 18.51 25.70
CA ALA A 234 8.89 19.87 26.06
C ALA A 234 8.50 20.85 24.93
N PRO A 235 8.08 22.09 25.26
CA PRO A 235 7.81 23.11 24.25
C PRO A 235 9.05 23.36 23.39
N ASN A 236 8.89 23.31 22.06
CA ASN A 236 9.94 23.68 21.12
C ASN A 236 9.59 25.01 20.42
N PRO A 237 10.11 26.16 20.86
CA PRO A 237 9.73 27.46 20.33
C PRO A 237 10.17 27.73 18.87
N ALA A 238 10.92 26.82 18.22
CA ALA A 238 11.51 27.06 16.90
C ALA A 238 10.76 26.41 15.70
N ALA A 239 9.65 25.71 15.90
CA ALA A 239 8.96 24.98 14.82
C ALA A 239 7.65 25.65 14.37
N GLY A 240 7.53 25.93 13.07
CA GLY A 240 6.36 26.59 12.48
C GLY A 240 5.06 25.77 12.54
N THR A 241 5.15 24.44 12.54
CA THR A 241 4.04 23.54 12.89
C THR A 241 4.56 22.60 13.96
N LEU A 242 4.01 22.69 15.16
CA LEU A 242 4.57 22.01 16.32
C LEU A 242 4.09 20.57 16.41
N PRO A 243 4.97 19.61 16.76
CA PRO A 243 4.54 18.31 17.25
C PRO A 243 3.55 18.48 18.40
N SER A 244 2.52 17.64 18.42
CA SER A 244 1.50 17.64 19.48
C SER A 244 1.49 16.30 20.19
N GLN A 245 1.24 16.32 21.49
CA GLN A 245 1.14 15.11 22.30
C GLN A 245 -0.28 14.93 22.86
N SER A 246 -0.81 13.72 22.73
CA SER A 246 -2.04 13.26 23.38
C SER A 246 -1.75 11.95 24.11
N GLY A 247 -1.72 12.01 25.44
CA GLY A 247 -1.31 10.87 26.27
C GLY A 247 0.09 10.39 25.90
N ARG A 248 0.21 9.18 25.34
CA ARG A 248 1.48 8.58 24.91
C ARG A 248 1.77 8.74 23.42
N GLN A 249 0.91 9.42 22.68
CA GLN A 249 1.05 9.59 21.24
C GLN A 249 1.58 10.99 20.94
N VAL A 250 2.67 11.07 20.16
CA VAL A 250 3.22 12.32 19.65
C VAL A 250 3.02 12.36 18.14
N LEU A 251 2.20 13.29 17.66
CA LEU A 251 1.93 13.50 16.24
C LEU A 251 2.94 14.50 15.68
N LEU A 252 3.66 14.10 14.63
CA LEU A 252 4.56 14.96 13.88
C LEU A 252 3.82 15.51 12.64
N PRO A 253 3.63 16.83 12.51
CA PRO A 253 2.92 17.40 11.35
C PRO A 253 3.65 17.13 10.04
N GLY A 254 4.99 17.24 10.04
CA GLY A 254 5.84 16.81 8.94
C GLY A 254 7.31 17.13 9.17
N PHE A 255 8.22 16.28 8.69
CA PHE A 255 9.65 16.54 8.71
C PHE A 255 10.39 15.86 7.56
N LYS A 256 11.53 16.45 7.18
CA LYS A 256 12.56 15.89 6.29
C LYS A 256 13.92 16.29 6.87
N GLY A 257 14.92 15.43 6.74
CA GLY A 257 16.22 15.63 7.37
C GLY A 257 16.15 15.28 8.85
N GLN A 258 16.78 16.09 9.71
CA GLN A 258 16.83 15.84 11.15
C GLN A 258 15.77 16.62 11.92
N LEU A 259 15.08 15.96 12.84
CA LEU A 259 14.16 16.56 13.81
C LEU A 259 14.58 16.14 15.22
N GLN A 260 14.64 17.09 16.16
CA GLN A 260 14.91 16.81 17.57
C GLN A 260 13.70 17.18 18.42
N LEU A 261 13.29 16.24 19.27
CA LEU A 261 12.26 16.42 20.28
C LEU A 261 12.87 16.21 21.65
N GLN A 262 12.43 17.00 22.63
CA GLN A 262 12.84 16.86 24.00
C GLN A 262 11.66 16.42 24.85
N PHE A 263 11.91 15.52 25.80
CA PHE A 263 10.91 15.05 26.74
C PHE A 263 11.41 15.17 28.17
N ALA A 264 10.55 15.70 29.03
CA ALA A 264 10.68 15.62 30.49
C ALA A 264 10.01 14.34 31.01
N GLN A 265 10.42 13.88 32.19
CA GLN A 265 9.72 12.86 32.97
C GLN A 265 9.02 13.47 34.17
#